data_AF-A0A2K4HR21-F1
#
_entry.id   AF-A0A2K4HR21-F1
#
_cell.length_a   1.000
_cell.length_b   1.000
_cell.length_c   1.000
_cell.angle_alpha   90.00
_cell.angle_beta   90.00
_cell.angle_gamma   90.00
#
_symmetry.space_group_name_H-M   'P 1'
#
loop_
_entity.id
_entity.type
_entity.pdbx_description
1 polymer ?
#
loop_
_entity_poly.entity_id
_entity_poly.type
_entity_poly.pdbx_seq_one_letter_code
_entity_poly.pdbx_strand_id
1 'polypeptide(L)'
;ARERIANRYPSPRRAPWVVLIIVLAVILIGWTVWTGLYHADQPIRASLHGYQAVSDSRVDVTIKLHRPDPSVAGSCTLVATGADHVR
;
A
#
# COMPACT_ATOMS: atom_id res chain seq x y z
N ALA A 1 31.81 -27.15 41.07
CA ALA A 1 31.75 -27.35 39.60
C ALA A 1 31.16 -26.14 38.86
N ARG A 2 30.01 -25.61 39.29
CA ARG A 2 29.34 -24.44 38.68
C ARG A 2 30.21 -23.17 38.61
N GLU A 3 30.97 -22.86 39.66
CA GLU A 3 31.86 -21.68 39.69
C GLU A 3 32.98 -21.74 38.64
N ARG A 4 33.53 -22.93 38.37
CA ARG A 4 34.55 -23.12 37.31
C ARG A 4 34.00 -22.86 35.91
N ILE A 5 32.74 -23.20 35.68
CA ILE A 5 32.07 -22.99 34.38
C ILE A 5 31.80 -21.50 34.16
N ALA A 6 31.36 -20.79 35.20
CA ALA A 6 31.09 -19.35 35.15
C ALA A 6 32.36 -18.51 34.90
N ASN A 7 33.50 -18.91 35.44
CA ASN A 7 34.76 -18.18 35.25
C ASN A 7 35.37 -18.38 33.84
N ARG A 8 35.01 -19.46 33.14
CA ARG A 8 35.50 -19.76 31.78
C ARG A 8 34.60 -19.20 30.68
N TYR A 9 33.30 -19.03 30.96
CA TYR A 9 32.35 -18.41 30.04
C TYR A 9 31.81 -17.12 30.66
N PRO A 10 32.43 -15.95 30.40
CA PRO A 10 31.87 -14.69 30.84
C PRO A 10 30.46 -14.53 30.27
N SER A 11 29.51 -14.15 31.13
CA SER A 11 28.11 -13.97 30.72
C SER A 11 28.06 -13.00 29.54
N PRO A 12 27.34 -13.32 28.44
CA PRO A 12 27.25 -12.42 27.31
C PRO A 12 26.55 -11.13 27.76
N ARG A 13 27.33 -10.06 27.90
CA ARG A 13 26.80 -8.72 28.18
C ARG A 13 26.04 -8.34 26.91
N ARG A 14 24.71 -8.30 26.98
CA ARG A 14 23.88 -7.83 25.86
C ARG A 14 24.37 -6.43 25.51
N ALA A 15 25.02 -6.29 24.36
CA ALA A 15 25.59 -5.03 23.95
C ALA A 15 24.47 -4.01 23.82
N PRO A 16 24.64 -2.76 24.29
CA PRO A 16 23.60 -1.72 24.20
C PRO A 16 23.11 -1.49 22.77
N TRP A 17 23.93 -1.84 21.76
CA TRP A 17 23.56 -1.87 20.34
C TRP A 17 22.37 -2.76 20.01
N VAL A 18 22.15 -3.86 20.74
CA VAL A 18 20.97 -4.73 20.52
C VAL A 18 19.69 -3.98 20.82
N VAL A 19 19.67 -3.18 21.90
CA VAL A 19 18.52 -2.35 22.26
C VAL A 19 18.29 -1.28 21.19
N LEU A 20 19.36 -0.64 20.72
CA LEU A 20 19.26 0.35 19.63
C LEU A 20 18.66 -0.25 18.35
N ILE A 21 19.11 -1.44 17.95
CA ILE A 21 18.59 -2.14 16.77
C ILE A 21 17.10 -2.47 16.93
N ILE A 22 16.69 -2.93 18.11
CA ILE A 22 15.28 -3.23 18.39
C ILE A 22 14.42 -1.97 18.28
N VAL A 23 14.87 -0.86 18.88
CA VAL A 23 14.16 0.42 18.81
C VAL A 23 14.03 0.89 17.35
N LEU A 24 15.11 0.82 16.58
CA LEU A 24 15.10 1.19 15.18
C LEU A 24 14.15 0.31 14.37
N ALA A 25 14.16 -1.00 14.61
CA ALA A 25 13.26 -1.94 13.93
C ALA A 25 11.78 -1.63 14.20
N VAL A 26 11.43 -1.33 15.46
CA VAL A 26 10.06 -0.95 15.84
C VAL A 26 9.64 0.34 15.15
N ILE A 27 10.52 1.35 15.09
CA ILE A 27 10.25 2.61 14.41
C ILE A 27 10.01 2.38 12.92
N LEU A 28 10.87 1.60 12.25
CA LEU A 28 10.74 1.30 10.83
C LEU A 28 9.45 0.56 10.52
N ILE A 29 9.12 -0.48 11.30
CA ILE A 29 7.87 -1.24 11.15
C ILE A 29 6.67 -0.31 11.33
N GLY A 30 6.65 0.48 12.41
CA GLY A 30 5.56 1.42 12.67
C GLY A 30 5.39 2.42 11.55
N TRP A 31 6.49 2.97 11.03
CA TRP A 31 6.48 3.88 9.90
C TRP A 31 5.95 3.22 8.62
N THR A 32 6.42 2.01 8.27
CA THR A 32 5.95 1.30 7.07
C THR A 32 4.46 0.96 7.14
N VAL A 33 3.96 0.54 8.31
CA VAL A 33 2.54 0.26 8.50
C VAL A 33 1.73 1.55 8.37
N TRP A 34 2.18 2.64 9.00
CA TRP A 34 1.50 3.93 8.94
C TRP A 34 1.47 4.50 7.52
N THR A 35 2.58 4.48 6.78
CA THR A 35 2.62 4.98 5.41
C THR A 35 1.72 4.16 4.49
N GLY A 36 1.74 2.83 4.62
CA GLY A 36 0.88 1.93 3.85
C GLY A 36 -0.61 2.20 4.07
N LEU A 37 -1.03 2.35 5.34
CA LEU A 37 -2.42 2.68 5.67
C LEU A 37 -2.82 4.08 5.20
N TYR A 38 -1.95 5.07 5.39
CA TYR A 38 -2.24 6.44 4.98
C TYR A 38 -2.37 6.60 3.45
N HIS A 39 -1.56 5.89 2.67
CA HIS A 39 -1.61 5.96 1.20
C HIS A 39 -2.63 4.99 0.58
N ALA A 40 -3.16 4.04 1.35
CA ALA A 40 -4.24 3.17 0.89
C ALA A 40 -5.58 3.93 0.79
N ASP A 41 -5.73 5.02 1.55
CA ASP A 41 -6.94 5.84 1.55
C ASP A 41 -6.93 6.76 0.31
N GLN A 42 -7.43 6.23 -0.81
CA GLN A 42 -7.61 7.01 -2.02
C GLN A 42 -8.81 7.94 -1.84
N PRO A 43 -8.63 9.27 -1.90
CA PRO A 43 -9.71 10.22 -1.65
C PRO A 43 -10.83 10.12 -2.70
N ILE A 44 -10.55 9.51 -3.87
CA ILE A 44 -11.50 9.30 -4.94
C ILE A 44 -11.22 7.94 -5.57
N ARG A 45 -12.22 7.05 -5.56
CA ARG A 45 -12.13 5.72 -6.17
C ARG A 45 -13.09 5.63 -7.36
N ALA A 46 -12.57 5.37 -8.55
CA ALA A 46 -13.36 5.16 -9.76
C ALA A 46 -13.41 3.66 -10.10
N SER A 47 -14.59 3.16 -10.46
CA SER A 47 -14.77 1.78 -10.91
C SER A 47 -15.67 1.72 -12.15
N LEU A 48 -15.32 0.88 -13.11
CA LEU A 48 -16.13 0.60 -14.29
C LEU A 48 -17.27 -0.33 -13.88
N HIS A 49 -18.51 0.14 -13.96
CA HIS A 49 -19.65 -0.70 -13.62
C HIS A 49 -20.03 -1.65 -14.76
N GLY A 50 -19.91 -1.17 -15.99
CA GLY A 50 -20.21 -1.93 -17.19
C GLY A 50 -20.12 -1.05 -18.44
N TYR A 51 -20.07 -1.71 -19.59
CA TYR A 51 -20.13 -1.07 -20.89
C TYR A 51 -21.10 -1.85 -21.79
N GLN A 52 -21.74 -1.16 -22.71
CA GLN A 52 -22.60 -1.73 -23.73
C GLN A 52 -22.25 -1.12 -25.08
N ALA A 53 -21.87 -1.97 -26.04
CA ALA A 53 -21.73 -1.55 -27.43
C ALA A 53 -23.13 -1.39 -28.03
N VAL A 54 -23.52 -0.16 -28.34
CA VAL A 54 -24.83 0.18 -28.92
C VAL A 54 -24.76 0.11 -30.45
N SER A 55 -23.60 0.40 -31.03
CA SER A 55 -23.30 0.26 -32.46
C SER A 55 -21.80 0.08 -32.71
N ASP A 56 -21.43 -0.15 -33.96
CA ASP A 56 -20.02 -0.23 -34.41
C ASP A 56 -19.19 1.02 -34.07
N SER A 57 -19.85 2.15 -33.79
CA SER A 57 -19.21 3.43 -33.46
C SER A 57 -19.65 4.04 -32.12
N ARG A 58 -20.50 3.35 -31.34
CA ARG A 58 -21.01 3.86 -30.06
C ARG A 58 -20.91 2.80 -28.97
N VAL A 59 -20.23 3.15 -27.88
CA VAL A 59 -20.17 2.37 -26.65
C VAL A 59 -20.65 3.25 -25.50
N ASP A 60 -21.68 2.79 -24.81
CA ASP A 60 -22.17 3.41 -23.59
C ASP A 60 -21.43 2.81 -22.38
N VAL A 61 -20.86 3.66 -21.54
CA VAL A 61 -20.04 3.26 -20.40
C VAL A 61 -20.60 3.86 -19.12
N THR A 62 -20.83 3.02 -18.09
CA THR A 62 -21.26 3.48 -16.77
C THR A 62 -20.10 3.41 -15.78
N ILE A 63 -19.73 4.56 -15.21
CA ILE A 63 -18.64 4.68 -14.24
C ILE A 63 -19.22 5.03 -12.88
N LYS A 64 -18.85 4.28 -11.84
CA LYS A 64 -19.18 4.60 -10.45
C LYS A 64 -18.00 5.31 -9.81
N LEU A 65 -18.22 6.56 -9.43
CA LEU A 65 -17.27 7.38 -8.69
C LEU A 65 -17.64 7.39 -7.21
N HIS A 66 -16.77 6.87 -6.37
CA HIS A 66 -16.89 6.97 -4.92
C HIS A 66 -16.01 8.14 -4.43
N ARG A 67 -16.66 9.17 -3.91
CA ARG A 67 -16.02 10.35 -3.31
C ARG A 67 -16.53 10.50 -1.87
N PRO A 68 -15.75 10.08 -0.86
CA PRO A 68 -16.14 10.21 0.54
C PRO A 68 -16.26 11.66 1.01
N ASP A 69 -15.38 12.54 0.54
CA ASP A 69 -15.42 13.98 0.85
C ASP A 69 -15.76 14.82 -0.39
N PRO A 70 -16.95 15.43 -0.46
CA PRO A 70 -17.36 16.23 -1.62
C PRO A 70 -16.53 17.50 -1.81
N SER A 71 -15.82 17.98 -0.78
CA SER A 71 -15.01 19.21 -0.82
C SER A 71 -13.67 19.03 -1.53
N VAL A 72 -13.22 17.78 -1.71
CA VAL A 72 -11.98 17.47 -2.43
C VAL A 72 -12.24 17.57 -3.93
N ALA A 73 -11.64 18.59 -4.56
CA ALA A 73 -11.62 18.70 -6.01
C ALA A 73 -10.76 17.56 -6.60
N GLY A 74 -11.30 16.86 -7.59
CA GLY A 74 -10.59 15.80 -8.31
C GLY A 74 -10.82 15.91 -9.81
N SER A 75 -9.80 15.56 -10.58
CA SER A 75 -9.89 15.41 -12.04
C SER A 75 -10.13 13.94 -12.39
N CYS A 76 -11.00 13.69 -13.36
CA CYS A 76 -11.21 12.36 -13.92
C CYS A 76 -10.87 12.41 -15.41
N THR A 77 -9.84 11.69 -15.81
CA THR A 77 -9.45 11.57 -17.22
C THR A 77 -9.94 10.22 -17.73
N LEU A 78 -10.83 10.26 -18.72
CA LEU A 78 -11.32 9.07 -19.41
C LEU A 78 -10.51 8.87 -20.68
N VAL A 79 -9.96 7.66 -20.85
CA VAL A 79 -9.19 7.27 -22.04
C VAL A 79 -9.89 6.09 -22.68
N ALA A 80 -10.33 6.25 -23.92
CA ALA A 80 -10.88 5.19 -24.74
C ALA A 80 -9.84 4.75 -25.76
N THR A 81 -9.40 3.50 -25.70
CA THR A 81 -8.50 2.89 -26.68
C THR A 81 -9.27 1.85 -27.50
N GLY A 82 -9.11 1.90 -28.82
CA GLY A 82 -9.63 0.90 -29.75
C GLY A 82 -8.46 0.16 -30.41
N ALA A 83 -8.63 -1.14 -30.65
CA ALA A 83 -7.70 -1.93 -31.43
C ALA A 83 -8.48 -2.73 -32.47
N ASP A 84 -8.06 -2.65 -33.73
CA ASP A 84 -8.59 -3.48 -34.80
C ASP A 84 -8.00 -4.89 -34.69
N HIS A 85 -8.85 -5.91 -34.55
CA HIS A 85 -8.40 -7.29 -34.67
C HIS A 85 -8.18 -7.62 -36.15
N VAL A 86 -6.94 -7.48 -36.62
CA VAL A 86 -6.52 -8.06 -37.91
C VAL A 86 -6.36 -9.56 -37.70
N ARG A 87 -7.16 -10.36 -38.40
CA ARG A 87 -7.17 -11.83 -38.31
C ARG A 87 -6.03 -12.44 -39.13
#